data_AF-A0A2N5U6M2-F1
#
_entry.id   AF-A0A2N5U6M2-F1
#
_cell.length_a   1.000
_cell.length_b   1.000
_cell.length_c   1.000
_cell.angle_alpha   90.00
_cell.angle_beta   90.00
_cell.angle_gamma   90.00
#
_symmetry.space_group_name_H-M   'P 1'
#
loop_
_entity.id
_entity.type
_entity.pdbx_description
1 polymer ?
#
loop_
_entity_poly.entity_id
_entity_poly.type
_entity_poly.pdbx_seq_one_letter_code
_entity_poly.pdbx_strand_id
1 'polypeptide(L)'
;MWIDPKEGVYCVGLGQPRPPILKPRPLSPLRHRIIRHQTNYSHSPKIMSQLQQTLDAPVPSSAASSISPSSAASIPPTSSINPLIVGTATNGSQVASTRSATAMQSSNSIAGTSVGTGTFGVKTGLAQMLKGGVIMDVVNAEQARIAEEAGACAVMALERVPSDIRRDGGVARMSDPQMIKEIIDAVTIPVMAKARIGHFVEARILQAIGVDYIDESEVLTPADPEHHINKHSFKVPFVCGAKNLGEALRRISEGAAMIRTKGEAGTGNVIEAVRHERAVLADIRRASVMSDEELYTFAKELSAPYHLLKEVARTKRLPVVNFAAGGIATPADAALMMQLGCDGVFVGSGIFKSDNPALLAKAIVQATTHHNNPQMLAEISTGLGPMMRGEGDLQSNSVVKMSSRGY
;
A
#
# COMPACT_ATOMS: atom_id res chain seq x y z
N MET A 1 -55.69 -32.70 23.60
CA MET A 1 -56.67 -33.76 23.91
C MET A 1 -57.48 -33.30 25.10
N TRP A 2 -58.66 -32.73 24.84
CA TRP A 2 -59.92 -32.98 25.52
C TRP A 2 -61.02 -32.32 24.67
N ILE A 3 -62.15 -33.02 24.56
CA ILE A 3 -63.21 -32.91 23.56
C ILE A 3 -64.37 -32.11 24.15
N ASP A 4 -65.16 -31.43 23.32
CA ASP A 4 -66.60 -31.28 23.58
C ASP A 4 -67.38 -31.41 22.25
N PRO A 5 -68.50 -32.15 22.16
CA PRO A 5 -69.09 -32.57 20.90
C PRO A 5 -70.29 -31.69 20.48
N LYS A 6 -70.54 -31.69 19.17
CA LYS A 6 -71.75 -31.21 18.47
C LYS A 6 -71.81 -29.72 18.12
N GLU A 7 -71.45 -29.45 16.86
CA GLU A 7 -72.20 -28.68 15.85
C GLU A 7 -72.80 -27.32 16.26
N GLY A 8 -72.34 -26.24 15.61
CA GLY A 8 -73.12 -24.99 15.52
C GLY A 8 -72.31 -23.74 15.16
N VAL A 9 -72.32 -23.35 13.89
CA VAL A 9 -71.81 -22.07 13.37
C VAL A 9 -72.66 -20.90 13.89
N TYR A 10 -72.04 -19.85 14.44
CA TYR A 10 -72.52 -18.45 14.34
C TYR A 10 -71.36 -17.45 14.38
N CYS A 11 -71.35 -16.52 13.42
CA CYS A 11 -70.53 -15.32 13.42
C CYS A 11 -71.23 -14.16 14.15
N VAL A 12 -70.39 -13.20 14.53
CA VAL A 12 -70.64 -11.78 14.84
C VAL A 12 -70.95 -11.41 16.30
N GLY A 13 -69.95 -10.74 16.90
CA GLY A 13 -70.19 -9.60 17.78
C GLY A 13 -69.74 -9.80 19.23
N LEU A 14 -68.60 -9.21 19.59
CA LEU A 14 -68.46 -8.23 20.69
C LEU A 14 -66.99 -8.03 21.08
N GLY A 15 -66.61 -6.76 21.24
CA GLY A 15 -65.69 -6.28 22.28
C GLY A 15 -64.23 -6.74 22.23
N GLN A 16 -63.36 -5.90 21.69
CA GLN A 16 -61.91 -6.05 21.86
C GLN A 16 -61.47 -5.95 23.34
N PRO A 17 -60.62 -6.86 23.83
CA PRO A 17 -59.71 -6.57 24.92
C PRO A 17 -58.33 -6.14 24.38
N ARG A 18 -57.78 -5.06 24.96
CA ARG A 18 -56.46 -4.51 24.61
C ARG A 18 -55.33 -5.53 24.86
N PRO A 19 -54.30 -5.62 24.00
CA PRO A 19 -53.14 -6.46 24.27
C PRO A 19 -52.25 -5.86 25.37
N PRO A 20 -51.46 -6.69 26.09
CA PRO A 20 -50.65 -6.25 27.22
C PRO A 20 -49.47 -5.37 26.80
N ILE A 21 -49.14 -4.41 27.67
CA ILE A 21 -47.99 -3.50 27.55
C ILE A 21 -46.70 -4.34 27.56
N LEU A 22 -46.06 -4.45 26.39
CA LEU A 22 -44.72 -5.01 26.23
C LEU A 22 -43.69 -4.07 26.89
N LYS A 23 -42.96 -4.57 27.89
CA LYS A 23 -41.77 -3.90 28.42
C LYS A 23 -40.71 -3.77 27.29
N PRO A 24 -40.00 -2.63 27.15
CA PRO A 24 -39.02 -2.47 26.10
C PRO A 24 -37.84 -3.42 26.30
N ARG A 25 -37.53 -4.23 25.27
CA ARG A 25 -36.26 -4.97 25.18
C ARG A 25 -35.10 -3.96 25.05
N PRO A 26 -33.92 -4.25 25.64
CA PRO A 26 -32.75 -3.41 25.44
C PRO A 26 -32.37 -3.40 23.95
N LEU A 27 -32.15 -2.18 23.43
CA LEU A 27 -31.74 -1.92 22.05
C LEU A 27 -30.38 -2.57 21.78
N SER A 28 -30.27 -3.31 20.67
CA SER A 28 -29.00 -3.87 20.20
C SER A 28 -28.05 -2.76 19.72
N PRO A 29 -26.71 -2.97 19.68
CA PRO A 29 -25.72 -1.94 19.37
C PRO A 29 -25.74 -1.39 17.93
N LEU A 30 -26.70 -1.81 17.11
CA LEU A 30 -26.77 -1.56 15.66
C LEU A 30 -27.30 -0.17 15.26
N ARG A 31 -27.70 0.68 16.22
CA ARG A 31 -28.25 2.02 15.91
C ARG A 31 -27.33 3.22 16.17
N HIS A 32 -26.06 3.01 16.56
CA HIS A 32 -25.11 4.12 16.73
C HIS A 32 -24.12 4.35 15.57
N ARG A 33 -24.17 3.54 14.50
CA ARG A 33 -23.27 3.72 13.33
C ARG A 33 -23.93 4.19 12.03
N ILE A 34 -25.26 4.12 11.91
CA ILE A 34 -25.96 4.53 10.68
C ILE A 34 -26.11 6.05 10.56
N ILE A 35 -26.05 6.80 11.66
CA ILE A 35 -26.14 8.28 11.65
C ILE A 35 -24.75 8.96 11.59
N ARG A 36 -23.65 8.19 11.63
CA ARG A 36 -22.27 8.74 11.55
C ARG A 36 -21.66 8.74 10.13
N HIS A 37 -22.31 8.15 9.13
CA HIS A 37 -21.71 8.00 7.80
C HIS A 37 -21.99 9.14 6.81
N GLN A 38 -22.70 10.20 7.21
CA GLN A 38 -22.92 11.38 6.36
C GLN A 38 -22.18 12.65 6.80
N THR A 39 -21.45 12.65 7.92
CA THR A 39 -20.64 13.81 8.34
C THR A 39 -19.36 13.38 9.04
N ASN A 40 -18.25 14.03 8.68
CA ASN A 40 -16.93 14.06 9.33
C ASN A 40 -15.83 13.09 8.83
N TYR A 41 -15.16 13.51 7.75
CA TYR A 41 -13.70 13.56 7.75
C TYR A 41 -13.27 14.87 8.43
N SER A 42 -13.32 14.92 9.76
CA SER A 42 -12.53 15.89 10.52
C SER A 42 -12.40 15.39 11.96
N HIS A 43 -11.17 15.42 12.48
CA HIS A 43 -10.80 15.22 13.88
C HIS A 43 -10.93 13.80 14.44
N SER A 44 -9.92 12.96 14.18
CA SER A 44 -9.54 11.89 15.13
C SER A 44 -8.48 12.45 16.10
N PRO A 45 -8.81 12.64 17.40
CA PRO A 45 -7.87 13.20 18.38
C PRO A 45 -6.67 12.29 18.70
N LYS A 46 -6.63 11.04 18.22
CA LYS A 46 -5.54 10.08 18.48
C LYS A 46 -4.33 10.25 17.55
N ILE A 47 -4.52 10.82 16.35
CA ILE A 47 -3.42 11.02 15.38
C ILE A 47 -2.60 12.27 15.74
N MET A 48 -3.24 13.29 16.31
CA MET A 48 -2.56 14.53 16.72
C MET A 48 -1.66 14.36 17.95
N SER A 49 -2.00 13.46 18.88
CA SER A 49 -1.18 13.27 20.10
C SER A 49 0.16 12.57 19.82
N GLN A 50 0.23 11.71 18.78
CA GLN A 50 1.47 11.06 18.36
C GLN A 50 2.37 11.97 17.49
N LEU A 51 1.76 12.92 16.77
CA LEU A 51 2.48 13.94 15.99
C LEU A 51 3.18 14.97 16.88
N GLN A 52 2.61 15.31 18.03
CA GLN A 52 3.24 16.27 18.96
C GLN A 52 4.45 15.66 19.69
N GLN A 53 4.39 14.39 20.08
CA GLN A 53 5.48 13.72 20.82
C GLN A 53 6.73 13.46 19.98
N THR A 54 6.61 13.42 18.66
CA THR A 54 7.75 13.23 17.74
C THR A 54 8.44 14.54 17.35
N LEU A 55 7.79 15.69 17.57
CA LEU A 55 8.38 17.02 17.32
C LEU A 55 9.21 17.54 18.50
N ASP A 56 9.01 17.00 19.71
CA ASP A 56 9.67 17.46 20.94
C ASP A 56 10.87 16.58 21.39
N ALA A 57 11.30 15.60 20.57
CA ALA A 57 12.43 14.74 20.90
C ALA A 57 13.79 15.42 20.60
N PRO A 58 14.72 15.55 21.57
CA PRO A 58 16.01 16.19 21.34
C PRO A 58 16.93 15.33 20.47
N VAL A 59 17.58 15.96 19.48
CA VAL A 59 18.58 15.36 18.59
C VAL A 59 19.88 15.09 19.37
N PRO A 60 20.46 13.88 19.35
CA PRO A 60 21.74 13.64 20.02
C PRO A 60 22.92 14.28 19.27
N SER A 61 23.73 15.04 20.02
CA SER A 61 24.94 15.72 19.59
C SER A 61 26.04 14.75 19.17
N SER A 62 26.63 14.94 17.99
CA SER A 62 27.82 14.23 17.54
C SER A 62 29.06 14.67 18.32
N ALA A 63 29.78 13.69 18.86
CA ALA A 63 31.05 13.89 19.54
C ALA A 63 32.16 14.28 18.55
N ALA A 64 32.86 15.36 18.87
CA ALA A 64 34.07 15.80 18.22
C ALA A 64 35.27 14.92 18.62
N SER A 65 36.16 14.65 17.66
CA SER A 65 37.56 14.30 17.93
C SER A 65 38.48 15.12 17.03
N SER A 66 39.62 15.47 17.58
CA SER A 66 40.43 16.65 17.30
C SER A 66 41.77 16.35 16.60
N ILE A 67 42.12 17.17 15.58
CA ILE A 67 43.45 17.80 15.27
C ILE A 67 44.60 16.83 14.85
N SER A 68 45.33 17.00 13.72
CA SER A 68 46.34 18.07 13.44
C SER A 68 46.81 18.16 11.95
N PRO A 69 47.59 19.21 11.55
CA PRO A 69 47.60 19.80 10.19
C PRO A 69 48.95 19.76 9.42
N SER A 70 48.89 20.03 8.11
CA SER A 70 49.88 20.76 7.26
C SER A 70 49.30 20.79 5.83
N SER A 71 49.42 21.79 4.96
CA SER A 71 50.30 22.94 4.80
C SER A 71 49.58 24.03 3.96
N ALA A 72 50.03 25.28 4.12
CA ALA A 72 49.46 26.49 3.53
C ALA A 72 50.01 26.81 2.12
N ALA A 73 49.20 27.47 1.28
CA ALA A 73 49.59 28.44 0.24
C ALA A 73 48.31 29.04 -0.39
N SER A 74 47.86 30.23 0.02
CA SER A 74 48.12 31.56 -0.57
C SER A 74 47.20 31.94 -1.75
N ILE A 75 46.33 32.93 -1.49
CA ILE A 75 45.47 33.68 -2.44
C ILE A 75 46.31 34.74 -3.17
N PRO A 76 45.92 35.16 -4.39
CA PRO A 76 45.55 36.58 -4.54
C PRO A 76 44.23 36.81 -5.35
N PRO A 77 43.56 37.97 -5.17
CA PRO A 77 42.24 38.28 -5.73
C PRO A 77 42.30 39.19 -6.98
N THR A 78 41.12 39.66 -7.42
CA THR A 78 40.80 40.69 -8.45
C THR A 78 40.48 40.13 -9.85
N SER A 79 39.54 40.62 -10.66
CA SER A 79 38.72 41.84 -10.65
C SER A 79 37.52 41.68 -11.60
N SER A 80 36.39 42.25 -11.20
CA SER A 80 35.21 42.62 -12.00
C SER A 80 35.51 43.69 -13.06
N ILE A 81 35.11 43.49 -14.32
CA ILE A 81 34.94 44.56 -15.33
C ILE A 81 33.75 44.24 -16.27
N ASN A 82 32.73 45.10 -16.24
CA ASN A 82 31.74 45.31 -17.31
C ASN A 82 32.36 46.18 -18.43
N PRO A 83 31.87 46.09 -19.67
CA PRO A 83 31.61 47.29 -20.47
C PRO A 83 30.17 47.28 -21.02
N LEU A 84 29.36 48.28 -20.69
CA LEU A 84 29.22 49.57 -21.38
C LEU A 84 28.25 49.52 -22.58
N ILE A 85 27.13 50.21 -22.33
CA ILE A 85 26.09 50.64 -23.24
C ILE A 85 26.67 51.67 -24.22
N VAL A 86 26.35 51.51 -25.51
CA VAL A 86 26.34 52.60 -26.50
C VAL A 86 24.97 52.59 -27.16
N GLY A 87 24.23 53.68 -26.96
CA GLY A 87 22.96 53.94 -27.64
C GLY A 87 23.17 54.78 -28.90
N THR A 88 22.29 54.58 -29.89
CA THR A 88 21.94 55.59 -30.89
C THR A 88 20.45 55.45 -31.22
N ALA A 89 19.77 56.59 -31.20
CA ALA A 89 18.33 56.79 -31.32
C ALA A 89 17.81 56.67 -32.75
N THR A 90 16.50 56.41 -32.91
CA THR A 90 15.61 57.17 -33.80
C THR A 90 14.12 56.94 -33.47
N ASN A 91 13.47 58.01 -33.00
CA ASN A 91 12.11 58.53 -33.20
C ASN A 91 10.95 57.64 -33.69
N GLY A 92 9.78 57.81 -33.07
CA GLY A 92 8.50 57.76 -33.79
C GLY A 92 7.23 57.55 -32.96
N SER A 93 6.59 58.67 -32.58
CA SER A 93 5.15 58.86 -32.33
C SER A 93 4.49 58.39 -31.02
N GLN A 94 4.21 59.40 -30.21
CA GLN A 94 3.16 59.44 -29.19
C GLN A 94 1.77 59.50 -29.83
N VAL A 95 0.79 58.81 -29.22
CA VAL A 95 -0.60 59.31 -29.12
C VAL A 95 -1.11 58.95 -27.72
N ALA A 96 -1.46 59.99 -26.95
CA ALA A 96 -2.13 59.89 -25.66
C ALA A 96 -3.65 59.87 -25.87
N SER A 97 -4.38 59.04 -25.11
CA SER A 97 -5.80 59.30 -24.81
C SER A 97 -6.26 58.56 -23.54
N THR A 98 -6.52 59.38 -22.53
CA THR A 98 -7.67 59.35 -21.62
C THR A 98 -7.77 58.26 -20.55
N ARG A 99 -7.77 58.77 -19.31
CA ARG A 99 -8.03 58.11 -18.03
C ARG A 99 -9.48 57.59 -17.95
N SER A 100 -9.65 56.39 -17.40
CA SER A 100 -10.79 56.04 -16.55
C SER A 100 -10.33 54.99 -15.54
N ALA A 101 -10.17 55.43 -14.29
CA ALA A 101 -9.88 54.59 -13.15
C ALA A 101 -11.20 54.05 -12.59
N THR A 102 -11.44 52.76 -12.75
CA THR A 102 -12.45 52.03 -11.97
C THR A 102 -11.71 51.06 -11.05
N ALA A 103 -11.64 51.42 -9.78
CA ALA A 103 -11.10 50.58 -8.73
C ALA A 103 -12.06 49.42 -8.46
N MET A 104 -11.70 48.20 -8.89
CA MET A 104 -12.25 46.97 -8.32
C MET A 104 -11.34 46.56 -7.16
N GLN A 105 -11.87 46.69 -5.94
CA GLN A 105 -11.30 46.07 -4.75
C GLN A 105 -11.35 44.55 -4.92
N SER A 106 -10.20 43.95 -5.22
CA SER A 106 -10.00 42.51 -5.09
C SER A 106 -9.94 42.17 -3.61
N SER A 107 -11.08 41.78 -3.04
CA SER A 107 -11.15 41.14 -1.74
C SER A 107 -10.36 39.83 -1.82
N ASN A 108 -9.17 39.81 -1.21
CA ASN A 108 -8.42 38.58 -0.93
C ASN A 108 -9.22 37.74 0.08
N SER A 109 -10.18 36.95 -0.41
CA SER A 109 -10.67 35.80 0.33
C SER A 109 -9.57 34.75 0.31
N ILE A 110 -8.86 34.60 1.43
CA ILE A 110 -8.01 33.44 1.70
C ILE A 110 -8.96 32.23 1.70
N ALA A 111 -9.12 31.61 0.53
CA ALA A 111 -9.80 30.35 0.39
C ALA A 111 -9.01 29.33 1.22
N GLY A 112 -9.60 28.90 2.34
CA GLY A 112 -9.04 27.86 3.17
C GLY A 112 -8.67 26.67 2.31
N THR A 113 -7.40 26.31 2.31
CA THR A 113 -6.88 25.13 1.62
C THR A 113 -7.59 23.91 2.19
N SER A 114 -8.63 23.43 1.50
CA SER A 114 -9.24 22.15 1.81
C SER A 114 -8.14 21.09 1.69
N VAL A 115 -7.75 20.47 2.80
CA VAL A 115 -6.83 19.33 2.79
C VAL A 115 -7.50 18.24 1.95
N GLY A 116 -7.08 18.09 0.71
CA GLY A 116 -7.70 17.18 -0.25
C GLY A 116 -7.56 15.74 0.23
N THR A 117 -8.67 15.15 0.70
CA THR A 117 -8.72 13.72 1.03
C THR A 117 -8.48 12.89 -0.23
N GLY A 118 -7.54 11.95 -0.20
CA GLY A 118 -7.26 11.04 -1.33
C GLY A 118 -6.32 11.60 -2.41
N THR A 119 -5.59 12.68 -2.13
CA THR A 119 -4.47 13.12 -2.99
C THR A 119 -3.37 12.06 -3.03
N PHE A 120 -2.55 12.05 -4.09
CA PHE A 120 -1.45 11.09 -4.23
C PHE A 120 -0.47 11.15 -3.04
N GLY A 121 -0.13 12.35 -2.56
CA GLY A 121 0.74 12.51 -1.39
C GLY A 121 0.16 11.94 -0.10
N VAL A 122 -1.16 12.04 0.11
CA VAL A 122 -1.81 11.40 1.27
C VAL A 122 -1.76 9.87 1.13
N LYS A 123 -2.04 9.34 -0.06
CA LYS A 123 -1.99 7.89 -0.32
C LYS A 123 -0.61 7.30 -0.10
N THR A 124 0.44 7.94 -0.62
CA THR A 124 1.82 7.47 -0.43
C THR A 124 2.29 7.65 1.01
N GLY A 125 1.83 8.71 1.70
CA GLY A 125 2.08 8.93 3.12
C GLY A 125 1.49 7.84 4.02
N LEU A 126 0.26 7.39 3.74
CA LEU A 126 -0.35 6.25 4.45
C LEU A 126 0.49 4.99 4.30
N ALA A 127 1.01 4.72 3.10
CA ALA A 127 1.84 3.53 2.86
C ALA A 127 3.16 3.56 3.66
N GLN A 128 3.71 4.75 3.96
CA GLN A 128 4.93 4.87 4.78
C GLN A 128 4.75 4.29 6.19
N MET A 129 3.52 4.31 6.73
CA MET A 129 3.23 3.79 8.07
C MET A 129 3.36 2.26 8.16
N LEU A 130 3.40 1.55 7.03
CA LEU A 130 3.51 0.09 6.99
C LEU A 130 4.97 -0.40 7.04
N LYS A 131 5.95 0.49 6.84
CA LYS A 131 7.38 0.16 6.75
C LYS A 131 7.88 -0.60 7.98
N GLY A 132 8.78 -1.56 7.73
CA GLY A 132 9.31 -2.49 8.73
C GLY A 132 8.33 -3.59 9.14
N GLY A 133 7.12 -3.62 8.58
CA GLY A 133 6.07 -4.55 8.95
C GLY A 133 5.90 -5.75 8.02
N VAL A 134 5.00 -6.63 8.44
CA VAL A 134 4.55 -7.81 7.70
C VAL A 134 3.08 -7.66 7.37
N ILE A 135 2.72 -7.88 6.10
CA ILE A 135 1.33 -7.96 5.65
C ILE A 135 0.97 -9.41 5.42
N MET A 136 -0.08 -9.91 6.07
CA MET A 136 -0.44 -11.34 6.04
C MET A 136 -1.70 -11.60 5.22
N ASP A 137 -1.62 -12.50 4.24
CA ASP A 137 -2.81 -13.00 3.52
C ASP A 137 -3.66 -13.86 4.47
N VAL A 138 -4.97 -13.58 4.56
CA VAL A 138 -5.93 -14.26 5.45
C VAL A 138 -7.22 -14.59 4.71
N VAL A 139 -7.83 -15.75 5.03
CA VAL A 139 -9.07 -16.22 4.39
C VAL A 139 -10.31 -16.11 5.27
N ASN A 140 -10.15 -15.77 6.56
CA ASN A 140 -11.27 -15.63 7.49
C ASN A 140 -10.88 -14.73 8.69
N ALA A 141 -11.86 -14.42 9.54
CA ALA A 141 -11.69 -13.59 10.72
C ALA A 141 -10.74 -14.19 11.78
N GLU A 142 -10.64 -15.52 11.88
CA GLU A 142 -9.74 -16.17 12.84
C GLU A 142 -8.28 -15.97 12.45
N GLN A 143 -7.94 -16.19 11.19
CA GLN A 143 -6.60 -15.93 10.65
C GLN A 143 -6.23 -14.45 10.76
N ALA A 144 -7.19 -13.55 10.55
CA ALA A 144 -6.99 -12.12 10.75
C ALA A 144 -6.58 -11.78 12.19
N ARG A 145 -7.24 -12.36 13.19
CA ARG A 145 -6.87 -12.18 14.60
C ARG A 145 -5.48 -12.75 14.91
N ILE A 146 -5.17 -13.94 14.40
CA ILE A 146 -3.83 -14.53 14.57
C ILE A 146 -2.75 -13.60 13.98
N ALA A 147 -3.00 -13.03 12.80
CA ALA A 147 -2.08 -12.09 12.17
C ALA A 147 -1.89 -10.82 13.00
N GLU A 148 -2.98 -10.22 13.49
CA GLU A 148 -2.93 -9.04 14.36
C GLU A 148 -2.19 -9.32 15.67
N GLU A 149 -2.50 -10.43 16.35
CA GLU A 149 -1.84 -10.86 17.60
C GLU A 149 -0.35 -11.15 17.41
N ALA A 150 0.04 -11.66 16.23
CA ALA A 150 1.43 -11.88 15.86
C ALA A 150 2.21 -10.57 15.59
N GLY A 151 1.51 -9.45 15.41
CA GLY A 151 2.09 -8.13 15.13
C GLY A 151 2.18 -7.79 13.64
N ALA A 152 1.31 -8.34 12.79
CA ALA A 152 1.18 -7.90 11.41
C ALA A 152 0.81 -6.40 11.35
N CYS A 153 1.37 -5.65 10.40
CA CYS A 153 1.04 -4.24 10.23
C CYS A 153 -0.25 -4.03 9.42
N ALA A 154 -0.68 -5.03 8.66
CA ALA A 154 -1.95 -5.11 7.96
C ALA A 154 -2.27 -6.57 7.58
N VAL A 155 -3.52 -6.83 7.18
CA VAL A 155 -3.93 -8.12 6.60
C VAL A 155 -4.43 -7.95 5.18
N MET A 156 -4.30 -8.99 4.36
CA MET A 156 -4.76 -9.04 2.98
C MET A 156 -5.85 -10.12 2.85
N ALA A 157 -7.09 -9.69 2.67
CA ALA A 157 -8.24 -10.58 2.55
C ALA A 157 -8.32 -11.22 1.15
N LEU A 158 -8.44 -12.55 1.12
CA LEU A 158 -8.74 -13.31 -0.10
C LEU A 158 -9.40 -14.67 0.20
N GLU A 159 -10.23 -15.18 -0.70
CA GLU A 159 -10.96 -16.46 -0.53
C GLU A 159 -10.03 -17.68 -0.40
N ARG A 160 -8.92 -17.66 -1.14
CA ARG A 160 -7.97 -18.78 -1.25
C ARG A 160 -6.57 -18.23 -1.27
N VAL A 161 -5.70 -18.73 -0.39
CA VAL A 161 -4.28 -18.37 -0.43
C VAL A 161 -3.65 -18.80 -1.77
N PRO A 162 -2.56 -18.15 -2.23
CA PRO A 162 -2.00 -18.40 -3.56
C PRO A 162 -1.67 -19.88 -3.87
N SER A 163 -1.21 -20.64 -2.88
CA SER A 163 -0.96 -22.08 -3.01
C SER A 163 -2.23 -22.88 -3.32
N ASP A 164 -3.38 -22.50 -2.75
CA ASP A 164 -4.66 -23.14 -3.05
C ASP A 164 -5.16 -22.74 -4.43
N ILE A 165 -4.96 -21.48 -4.84
CA ILE A 165 -5.27 -21.01 -6.20
C ILE A 165 -4.52 -21.85 -7.25
N ARG A 166 -3.25 -22.17 -7.01
CA ARG A 166 -2.45 -23.05 -7.89
C ARG A 166 -3.03 -24.45 -7.97
N ARG A 167 -3.30 -25.07 -6.82
CA ARG A 167 -3.77 -26.45 -6.72
C ARG A 167 -5.16 -26.61 -7.37
N ASP A 168 -6.07 -25.70 -7.06
CA ASP A 168 -7.47 -25.82 -7.47
C ASP A 168 -7.69 -25.32 -8.91
N GLY A 169 -6.81 -24.44 -9.41
CA GLY A 169 -6.93 -23.84 -10.73
C GLY A 169 -8.20 -22.99 -10.89
N GLY A 170 -8.66 -22.87 -12.14
CA GLY A 170 -9.85 -22.10 -12.51
C GLY A 170 -9.64 -20.58 -12.48
N VAL A 171 -10.75 -19.85 -12.42
CA VAL A 171 -10.75 -18.38 -12.41
C VAL A 171 -10.77 -17.87 -10.97
N ALA A 172 -9.70 -17.19 -10.55
CA ALA A 172 -9.60 -16.51 -9.27
C ALA A 172 -10.05 -15.04 -9.41
N ARG A 173 -10.95 -14.59 -8.53
CA ARG A 173 -11.63 -13.27 -8.59
C ARG A 173 -11.46 -12.50 -7.28
N MET A 174 -12.00 -11.28 -7.22
CA MET A 174 -12.23 -10.59 -5.96
C MET A 174 -13.06 -11.45 -5.01
N SER A 175 -12.72 -11.42 -3.73
CA SER A 175 -13.41 -12.20 -2.70
C SER A 175 -14.78 -11.65 -2.35
N ASP A 176 -15.64 -12.51 -1.81
CA ASP A 176 -16.95 -12.13 -1.31
C ASP A 176 -16.87 -10.90 -0.38
N PRO A 177 -17.58 -9.80 -0.69
CA PRO A 177 -17.65 -8.62 0.18
C PRO A 177 -18.09 -8.92 1.61
N GLN A 178 -18.89 -9.95 1.86
CA GLN A 178 -19.26 -10.38 3.21
C GLN A 178 -18.04 -10.88 3.97
N MET A 179 -17.24 -11.76 3.38
CA MET A 179 -16.01 -12.29 3.99
C MET A 179 -15.03 -11.15 4.33
N ILE A 180 -14.88 -10.17 3.43
CA ILE A 180 -14.01 -9.02 3.66
C ILE A 180 -14.51 -8.17 4.84
N LYS A 181 -15.83 -7.92 4.92
CA LYS A 181 -16.42 -7.17 6.06
C LYS A 181 -16.22 -7.90 7.39
N GLU A 182 -16.37 -9.22 7.40
CA GLU A 182 -16.12 -10.03 8.59
C GLU A 182 -14.65 -9.92 9.07
N ILE A 183 -13.69 -9.84 8.14
CA ILE A 183 -12.28 -9.58 8.46
C ILE A 183 -12.08 -8.15 8.98
N ILE A 184 -12.67 -7.14 8.32
CA ILE A 184 -12.63 -5.73 8.77
C ILE A 184 -13.17 -5.59 10.20
N ASP A 185 -14.28 -6.26 10.53
CA ASP A 185 -14.87 -6.20 11.86
C ASP A 185 -14.07 -6.98 12.92
N ALA A 186 -13.18 -7.88 12.51
CA ALA A 186 -12.44 -8.76 13.41
C ALA A 186 -11.11 -8.18 13.92
N VAL A 187 -10.51 -7.20 13.22
CA VAL A 187 -9.19 -6.63 13.53
C VAL A 187 -9.21 -5.11 13.56
N THR A 188 -8.19 -4.52 14.19
CA THR A 188 -8.00 -3.06 14.25
C THR A 188 -6.91 -2.53 13.31
N ILE A 189 -6.03 -3.42 12.82
CA ILE A 189 -5.04 -3.12 11.79
C ILE A 189 -5.68 -2.97 10.40
N PRO A 190 -5.04 -2.22 9.47
CA PRO A 190 -5.55 -2.02 8.13
C PRO A 190 -5.88 -3.33 7.39
N VAL A 191 -6.99 -3.32 6.65
CA VAL A 191 -7.42 -4.45 5.81
C VAL A 191 -7.27 -4.09 4.33
N MET A 192 -6.49 -4.89 3.63
CA MET A 192 -6.31 -4.84 2.20
C MET A 192 -7.14 -5.93 1.52
N ALA A 193 -7.48 -5.76 0.25
CA ALA A 193 -8.11 -6.82 -0.55
C ALA A 193 -7.63 -6.81 -1.99
N LYS A 194 -7.69 -7.98 -2.65
CA LYS A 194 -7.23 -8.15 -4.04
C LYS A 194 -8.33 -7.89 -5.06
N ALA A 195 -7.98 -7.19 -6.13
CA ALA A 195 -8.78 -7.06 -7.34
C ALA A 195 -8.01 -7.62 -8.54
N ARG A 196 -8.73 -8.14 -9.54
CA ARG A 196 -8.12 -8.60 -10.79
C ARG A 196 -7.52 -7.42 -11.55
N ILE A 197 -6.42 -7.67 -12.25
CA ILE A 197 -5.79 -6.69 -13.14
C ILE A 197 -6.82 -6.16 -14.16
N GLY A 198 -6.93 -4.83 -14.22
CA GLY A 198 -7.87 -4.11 -15.09
C GLY A 198 -9.32 -4.06 -14.61
N HIS A 199 -9.68 -4.78 -13.54
CA HIS A 199 -11.07 -4.90 -13.11
C HIS A 199 -11.53 -3.74 -12.21
N PHE A 200 -11.63 -2.53 -12.78
CA PHE A 200 -11.98 -1.32 -12.04
C PHE A 200 -13.32 -1.40 -11.27
N VAL A 201 -14.27 -2.24 -11.70
CA VAL A 201 -15.53 -2.46 -10.98
C VAL A 201 -15.34 -3.23 -9.67
N GLU A 202 -14.42 -4.21 -9.62
CA GLU A 202 -14.08 -4.92 -8.37
C GLU A 202 -13.45 -3.92 -7.41
N ALA A 203 -12.52 -3.10 -7.90
CA ALA A 203 -11.90 -2.06 -7.09
C ALA A 203 -12.91 -1.02 -6.56
N ARG A 204 -13.95 -0.67 -7.33
CA ARG A 204 -15.03 0.21 -6.85
C ARG A 204 -15.84 -0.41 -5.73
N ILE A 205 -16.12 -1.72 -5.83
CA ILE A 205 -16.81 -2.48 -4.77
C ILE A 205 -15.95 -2.51 -3.50
N LEU A 206 -14.66 -2.84 -3.63
CA LEU A 206 -13.71 -2.86 -2.50
C LEU A 206 -13.63 -1.49 -1.80
N GLN A 207 -13.51 -0.40 -2.57
CA GLN A 207 -13.53 0.95 -2.02
C GLN A 207 -14.85 1.25 -1.28
N ALA A 208 -15.99 0.79 -1.82
CA ALA A 208 -17.30 1.05 -1.24
C ALA A 208 -17.53 0.30 0.08
N ILE A 209 -16.94 -0.89 0.25
CA ILE A 209 -17.00 -1.63 1.51
C ILE A 209 -15.98 -1.16 2.55
N GLY A 210 -15.08 -0.25 2.17
CA GLY A 210 -14.18 0.45 3.10
C GLY A 210 -12.89 -0.30 3.40
N VAL A 211 -12.31 -1.01 2.42
CA VAL A 211 -10.92 -1.50 2.56
C VAL A 211 -9.93 -0.33 2.59
N ASP A 212 -8.83 -0.51 3.31
CA ASP A 212 -7.80 0.53 3.46
C ASP A 212 -6.86 0.61 2.25
N TYR A 213 -6.62 -0.53 1.58
CA TYR A 213 -5.83 -0.63 0.35
C TYR A 213 -6.42 -1.65 -0.61
N ILE A 214 -6.19 -1.44 -1.91
CA ILE A 214 -6.50 -2.41 -2.97
C ILE A 214 -5.20 -2.92 -3.59
N ASP A 215 -5.04 -4.23 -3.64
CA ASP A 215 -3.94 -4.88 -4.39
C ASP A 215 -4.46 -5.31 -5.76
N GLU A 216 -4.04 -4.59 -6.81
CA GLU A 216 -4.29 -5.01 -8.20
C GLU A 216 -3.32 -6.14 -8.55
N SER A 217 -3.81 -7.37 -8.42
CA SER A 217 -2.95 -8.53 -8.19
C SER A 217 -2.91 -9.51 -9.36
N GLU A 218 -1.69 -9.85 -9.77
CA GLU A 218 -1.35 -10.86 -10.78
C GLU A 218 -1.65 -12.30 -10.35
N VAL A 219 -1.85 -12.52 -9.04
CA VAL A 219 -2.23 -13.82 -8.48
C VAL A 219 -3.65 -14.20 -8.90
N LEU A 220 -4.55 -13.21 -9.01
CA LEU A 220 -5.88 -13.41 -9.54
C LEU A 220 -5.84 -13.53 -11.07
N THR A 221 -6.90 -14.06 -11.67
CA THR A 221 -6.99 -14.16 -13.13
C THR A 221 -7.19 -12.76 -13.72
N PRO A 222 -6.31 -12.24 -14.60
CA PRO A 222 -6.48 -10.91 -15.18
C PRO A 222 -7.85 -10.75 -15.86
N ALA A 223 -8.47 -9.59 -15.69
CA ALA A 223 -9.76 -9.29 -16.33
C ALA A 223 -9.58 -8.49 -17.62
N ASP A 224 -8.56 -7.65 -17.67
CA ASP A 224 -8.14 -6.93 -18.87
C ASP A 224 -6.73 -7.39 -19.25
N PRO A 225 -6.51 -7.87 -20.49
CA PRO A 225 -5.19 -8.32 -20.95
C PRO A 225 -4.24 -7.16 -21.28
N GLU A 226 -4.78 -5.95 -21.52
CA GLU A 226 -4.07 -4.83 -22.11
C GLU A 226 -4.02 -3.60 -21.23
N HIS A 227 -4.82 -3.48 -20.17
CA HIS A 227 -4.85 -2.28 -19.34
C HIS A 227 -4.95 -2.60 -17.85
N HIS A 228 -4.09 -1.95 -17.07
CA HIS A 228 -4.27 -1.85 -15.63
C HIS A 228 -5.31 -0.78 -15.28
N ILE A 229 -5.84 -0.84 -14.06
CA ILE A 229 -6.77 0.15 -13.53
C ILE A 229 -6.12 1.54 -13.51
N ASN A 230 -6.85 2.57 -13.93
CA ASN A 230 -6.49 3.97 -13.66
C ASN A 230 -6.76 4.29 -12.17
N LYS A 231 -5.71 4.20 -11.35
CA LYS A 231 -5.78 4.25 -9.87
C LYS A 231 -5.93 5.68 -9.34
N HIS A 232 -5.67 6.70 -10.17
CA HIS A 232 -5.90 8.10 -9.81
C HIS A 232 -7.38 8.43 -9.57
N SER A 233 -8.29 7.69 -10.22
CA SER A 233 -9.75 7.88 -10.08
C SER A 233 -10.33 7.42 -8.74
N PHE A 234 -9.50 6.83 -7.88
CA PHE A 234 -9.91 6.25 -6.59
C PHE A 234 -9.41 7.10 -5.43
N LYS A 235 -10.09 7.03 -4.29
CA LYS A 235 -9.60 7.61 -3.02
C LYS A 235 -8.73 6.63 -2.25
N VAL A 236 -9.08 5.35 -2.29
CA VAL A 236 -8.30 4.28 -1.68
C VAL A 236 -6.95 4.11 -2.38
N PRO A 237 -5.83 3.95 -1.64
CA PRO A 237 -4.52 3.67 -2.21
C PRO A 237 -4.45 2.27 -2.84
N PHE A 238 -3.58 2.13 -3.85
CA PHE A 238 -3.34 0.86 -4.53
C PHE A 238 -1.93 0.35 -4.31
N VAL A 239 -1.82 -0.97 -4.17
CA VAL A 239 -0.60 -1.76 -4.22
C VAL A 239 -0.55 -2.49 -5.57
N CYS A 240 0.61 -2.54 -6.23
CA CYS A 240 0.79 -3.31 -7.46
C CYS A 240 2.08 -4.13 -7.44
N GLY A 241 2.04 -5.30 -8.09
CA GLY A 241 3.22 -6.13 -8.32
C GLY A 241 4.10 -5.62 -9.46
N ALA A 242 5.43 -5.69 -9.30
CA ALA A 242 6.41 -5.43 -10.35
C ALA A 242 7.56 -6.46 -10.33
N LYS A 243 8.11 -6.76 -11.52
CA LYS A 243 9.29 -7.64 -11.66
C LYS A 243 10.60 -6.93 -11.99
N ASN A 244 10.53 -5.65 -12.38
CA ASN A 244 11.65 -4.79 -12.74
C ASN A 244 11.27 -3.31 -12.58
N LEU A 245 12.24 -2.40 -12.77
CA LEU A 245 12.02 -0.97 -12.59
C LEU A 245 11.00 -0.39 -13.58
N GLY A 246 11.01 -0.86 -14.83
CA GLY A 246 10.06 -0.41 -15.85
C GLY A 246 8.61 -0.67 -15.47
N GLU A 247 8.29 -1.90 -15.04
CA GLU A 247 6.96 -2.25 -14.52
C GLU A 247 6.60 -1.37 -13.31
N ALA A 248 7.50 -1.23 -12.34
CA ALA A 248 7.24 -0.44 -11.14
C ALA A 248 6.86 1.01 -11.49
N LEU A 249 7.62 1.66 -12.38
CA LEU A 249 7.36 3.04 -12.76
C LEU A 249 6.08 3.21 -13.59
N ARG A 250 5.71 2.23 -14.43
CA ARG A 250 4.39 2.23 -15.09
C ARG A 250 3.25 2.17 -14.09
N ARG A 251 3.32 1.25 -13.11
CA ARG A 251 2.29 1.13 -12.05
C ARG A 251 2.18 2.40 -11.21
N ILE A 252 3.30 3.03 -10.86
CA ILE A 252 3.31 4.31 -10.13
C ILE A 252 2.65 5.40 -10.98
N SER A 253 2.96 5.48 -12.28
CA SER A 253 2.35 6.44 -13.20
C SER A 253 0.83 6.27 -13.33
N GLU A 254 0.34 5.04 -13.26
CA GLU A 254 -1.10 4.73 -13.23
C GLU A 254 -1.77 5.07 -11.89
N GLY A 255 -0.99 5.41 -10.85
CA GLY A 255 -1.46 5.85 -9.54
C GLY A 255 -1.28 4.84 -8.40
N ALA A 256 -0.41 3.82 -8.56
CA ALA A 256 -0.04 2.94 -7.45
C ALA A 256 0.72 3.75 -6.38
N ALA A 257 0.26 3.64 -5.13
CA ALA A 257 0.84 4.32 -3.98
C ALA A 257 1.87 3.45 -3.23
N MET A 258 1.98 2.19 -3.63
CA MET A 258 2.88 1.18 -3.08
C MET A 258 3.17 0.14 -4.14
N ILE A 259 4.41 -0.37 -4.16
CA ILE A 259 4.85 -1.45 -5.03
C ILE A 259 5.22 -2.66 -4.17
N ARG A 260 5.08 -3.84 -4.74
CA ARG A 260 5.66 -5.07 -4.21
C ARG A 260 6.32 -5.87 -5.32
N THR A 261 7.30 -6.72 -4.99
CA THR A 261 7.76 -7.73 -5.94
C THR A 261 6.60 -8.68 -6.29
N LYS A 262 6.54 -9.19 -7.52
CA LYS A 262 5.58 -10.27 -7.84
C LYS A 262 5.96 -11.59 -7.16
N GLY A 263 7.27 -11.85 -7.11
CA GLY A 263 7.85 -13.15 -6.73
C GLY A 263 7.20 -14.28 -7.51
N GLU A 264 7.08 -15.47 -6.91
CA GLU A 264 6.18 -16.50 -7.43
C GLU A 264 5.25 -16.94 -6.29
N ALA A 265 4.07 -16.33 -6.25
CA ALA A 265 3.15 -16.51 -5.13
C ALA A 265 2.70 -17.98 -5.00
N GLY A 266 2.71 -18.52 -3.77
CA GLY A 266 2.21 -19.86 -3.48
C GLY A 266 3.20 -21.01 -3.64
N THR A 267 4.44 -20.76 -4.08
CA THR A 267 5.45 -21.81 -4.31
C THR A 267 6.36 -22.07 -3.11
N GLY A 268 6.35 -21.19 -2.09
CA GLY A 268 7.29 -21.28 -0.96
C GLY A 268 8.77 -21.11 -1.36
N ASN A 269 9.04 -20.57 -2.56
CA ASN A 269 10.39 -20.39 -3.08
C ASN A 269 10.67 -18.90 -3.33
N VAL A 270 11.54 -18.30 -2.52
CA VAL A 270 11.84 -16.85 -2.52
C VAL A 270 12.66 -16.39 -3.74
N ILE A 271 13.17 -17.31 -4.57
CA ILE A 271 14.11 -17.01 -5.66
C ILE A 271 13.62 -15.93 -6.64
N GLU A 272 12.34 -15.94 -6.99
CA GLU A 272 11.77 -14.94 -7.90
C GLU A 272 11.62 -13.57 -7.24
N ALA A 273 11.27 -13.52 -5.94
CA ALA A 273 11.25 -12.26 -5.20
C ALA A 273 12.64 -11.63 -5.13
N VAL A 274 13.67 -12.44 -4.84
CA VAL A 274 15.08 -12.00 -4.87
C VAL A 274 15.47 -11.50 -6.26
N ARG A 275 15.09 -12.22 -7.33
CA ARG A 275 15.39 -11.82 -8.71
C ARG A 275 14.77 -10.46 -9.04
N HIS A 276 13.50 -10.28 -8.73
CA HIS A 276 12.77 -9.05 -9.01
C HIS A 276 13.34 -7.86 -8.24
N GLU A 277 13.60 -8.02 -6.94
CA GLU A 277 14.17 -6.95 -6.12
C GLU A 277 15.57 -6.55 -6.61
N ARG A 278 16.43 -7.54 -6.90
CA ARG A 278 17.76 -7.26 -7.46
C ARG A 278 17.70 -6.57 -8.82
N ALA A 279 16.74 -6.92 -9.67
CA ALA A 279 16.54 -6.28 -10.97
C ALA A 279 16.16 -4.79 -10.80
N VAL A 280 15.17 -4.50 -9.95
CA VAL A 280 14.77 -3.12 -9.62
C VAL A 280 15.97 -2.32 -9.10
N LEU A 281 16.68 -2.83 -8.09
CA LEU A 281 17.81 -2.12 -7.49
C LEU A 281 19.01 -1.98 -8.45
N ALA A 282 19.25 -2.94 -9.34
CA ALA A 282 20.29 -2.84 -10.35
C ALA A 282 19.99 -1.70 -11.33
N ASP A 283 18.74 -1.60 -11.81
CA ASP A 283 18.35 -0.52 -12.71
C ASP A 283 18.36 0.85 -12.02
N ILE A 284 17.98 0.92 -10.73
CA ILE A 284 18.11 2.16 -9.94
C ILE A 284 19.58 2.60 -9.84
N ARG A 285 20.49 1.67 -9.53
CA ARG A 285 21.93 1.97 -9.46
C ARG A 285 22.47 2.43 -10.81
N ARG A 286 22.07 1.77 -11.91
CA ARG A 286 22.43 2.19 -13.28
C ARG A 286 21.93 3.60 -13.58
N ALA A 287 20.65 3.88 -13.33
CA ALA A 287 20.06 5.20 -13.55
C ALA A 287 20.75 6.29 -12.73
N SER A 288 21.20 5.98 -11.50
CA SER A 288 21.77 6.98 -10.56
C SER A 288 23.10 7.60 -10.98
N VAL A 289 23.77 7.02 -11.99
CA VAL A 289 25.08 7.49 -12.51
C VAL A 289 25.00 7.95 -13.97
N MET A 290 23.82 7.85 -14.59
CA MET A 290 23.59 8.31 -15.96
C MET A 290 23.40 9.82 -16.01
N SER A 291 23.80 10.42 -17.13
CA SER A 291 23.46 11.79 -17.50
C SER A 291 21.98 11.94 -17.88
N ASP A 292 21.47 13.17 -17.86
CA ASP A 292 20.09 13.47 -18.23
C ASP A 292 19.72 13.00 -19.65
N GLU A 293 20.68 12.99 -20.58
CA GLU A 293 20.52 12.52 -21.96
C GLU A 293 20.42 10.99 -22.04
N GLU A 294 21.31 10.27 -21.35
CA GLU A 294 21.30 8.81 -21.28
C GLU A 294 19.99 8.28 -20.66
N LEU A 295 19.43 9.01 -19.69
CA LEU A 295 18.16 8.66 -19.05
C LEU A 295 16.98 8.63 -20.02
N TYR A 296 16.98 9.40 -21.12
CA TYR A 296 15.93 9.32 -22.14
C TYR A 296 15.96 7.98 -22.88
N THR A 297 17.16 7.55 -23.28
CA THR A 297 17.36 6.24 -23.93
C THR A 297 17.00 5.11 -22.97
N PHE A 298 17.45 5.21 -21.72
CA PHE A 298 17.16 4.19 -20.72
C PHE A 298 15.66 4.10 -20.37
N ALA A 299 14.96 5.24 -20.29
CA ALA A 299 13.50 5.27 -20.12
C ALA A 299 12.78 4.55 -21.26
N LYS A 300 13.25 4.72 -22.51
CA LYS A 300 12.70 4.01 -23.68
C LYS A 300 12.93 2.51 -23.58
N GLU A 301 14.14 2.07 -23.22
CA GLU A 301 14.47 0.64 -23.03
C GLU A 301 13.60 -0.03 -21.96
N LEU A 302 13.41 0.64 -20.82
CA LEU A 302 12.57 0.14 -19.73
C LEU A 302 11.07 0.25 -20.03
N SER A 303 10.69 0.97 -21.10
CA SER A 303 9.31 1.40 -21.36
C SER A 303 8.70 2.09 -20.13
N ALA A 304 9.45 3.04 -19.56
CA ALA A 304 9.13 3.73 -18.31
C ALA A 304 8.94 5.24 -18.53
N PRO A 305 8.08 5.91 -17.74
CA PRO A 305 7.95 7.36 -17.79
C PRO A 305 9.26 8.07 -17.38
N TYR A 306 9.82 8.86 -18.29
CA TYR A 306 11.10 9.57 -18.08
C TYR A 306 11.14 10.38 -16.77
N HIS A 307 10.08 11.14 -16.47
CA HIS A 307 10.05 11.99 -15.28
C HIS A 307 10.19 11.20 -13.97
N LEU A 308 9.57 10.02 -13.87
CA LEU A 308 9.71 9.13 -12.72
C LEU A 308 11.10 8.49 -12.70
N LEU A 309 11.64 8.07 -13.84
CA LEU A 309 12.99 7.52 -13.91
C LEU A 309 14.04 8.57 -13.47
N LYS A 310 13.87 9.82 -13.89
CA LYS A 310 14.72 10.94 -13.49
C LYS A 310 14.64 11.20 -11.99
N GLU A 311 13.45 11.15 -11.41
CA GLU A 311 13.27 11.26 -9.96
C GLU A 311 14.00 10.12 -9.24
N VAL A 312 13.82 8.87 -9.70
CA VAL A 312 14.47 7.68 -9.14
C VAL A 312 16.00 7.76 -9.26
N ALA A 313 16.54 8.24 -10.38
CA ALA A 313 17.97 8.45 -10.56
C ALA A 313 18.53 9.41 -9.51
N ARG A 314 17.81 10.52 -9.26
CA ARG A 314 18.18 11.55 -8.28
C ARG A 314 18.07 11.05 -6.84
N THR A 315 16.97 10.39 -6.47
CA THR A 315 16.71 9.93 -5.09
C THR A 315 17.35 8.59 -4.77
N LYS A 316 17.80 7.86 -5.79
CA LYS A 316 18.36 6.50 -5.71
C LYS A 316 17.40 5.49 -5.07
N ARG A 317 16.10 5.73 -5.22
CA ARG A 317 15.02 4.93 -4.62
C ARG A 317 13.72 5.13 -5.38
N LEU A 318 12.81 4.15 -5.30
CA LEU A 318 11.43 4.34 -5.75
C LEU A 318 10.74 5.48 -4.95
N PRO A 319 9.86 6.27 -5.59
CA PRO A 319 9.13 7.36 -4.93
C PRO A 319 7.99 6.87 -4.02
N VAL A 320 7.77 5.55 -3.96
CA VAL A 320 6.76 4.88 -3.12
C VAL A 320 7.39 3.73 -2.34
N VAL A 321 6.67 3.22 -1.34
CA VAL A 321 7.08 2.06 -0.55
C VAL A 321 7.21 0.82 -1.44
N ASN A 322 8.26 0.01 -1.23
CA ASN A 322 8.51 -1.23 -1.98
C ASN A 322 8.64 -2.44 -1.05
N PHE A 323 7.68 -3.35 -1.08
CA PHE A 323 7.68 -4.57 -0.28
C PHE A 323 8.15 -5.79 -1.07
N ALA A 324 8.71 -6.78 -0.39
CA ALA A 324 8.87 -8.11 -0.99
C ALA A 324 7.57 -8.91 -0.87
N ALA A 325 7.24 -9.66 -1.92
CA ALA A 325 6.17 -10.63 -1.92
C ALA A 325 6.50 -11.83 -2.83
N GLY A 326 5.88 -12.97 -2.51
CA GLY A 326 5.97 -14.21 -3.28
C GLY A 326 7.09 -15.13 -2.83
N GLY A 327 6.74 -16.30 -2.29
CA GLY A 327 7.69 -17.36 -1.96
C GLY A 327 8.39 -17.23 -0.60
N ILE A 328 8.09 -16.20 0.20
CA ILE A 328 8.58 -16.09 1.58
C ILE A 328 7.90 -17.17 2.42
N ALA A 329 8.70 -18.11 2.93
CA ALA A 329 8.21 -19.22 3.73
C ALA A 329 8.79 -19.22 5.14
N THR A 330 9.99 -18.65 5.35
CA THR A 330 10.73 -18.74 6.62
C THR A 330 11.09 -17.36 7.19
N PRO A 331 11.45 -17.27 8.49
CA PRO A 331 12.07 -16.07 9.09
C PRO A 331 13.31 -15.60 8.31
N ALA A 332 14.14 -16.53 7.84
CA ALA A 332 15.35 -16.23 7.09
C ALA A 332 15.02 -15.58 5.73
N ASP A 333 13.98 -16.04 5.03
CA ASP A 333 13.53 -15.42 3.77
C ASP A 333 13.06 -13.99 4.01
N ALA A 334 12.30 -13.75 5.08
CA ALA A 334 11.84 -12.41 5.42
C ALA A 334 13.02 -11.47 5.72
N ALA A 335 13.98 -11.93 6.54
CA ALA A 335 15.18 -11.16 6.85
C ALA A 335 16.06 -10.90 5.62
N LEU A 336 16.20 -11.89 4.72
CA LEU A 336 16.91 -11.74 3.45
C LEU A 336 16.32 -10.59 2.63
N MET A 337 15.00 -10.55 2.46
CA MET A 337 14.35 -9.51 1.68
C MET A 337 14.52 -8.11 2.31
N MET A 338 14.46 -8.02 3.64
CA MET A 338 14.75 -6.76 4.33
C MET A 338 16.21 -6.30 4.12
N GLN A 339 17.18 -7.22 4.22
CA GLN A 339 18.59 -6.92 3.96
C GLN A 339 18.88 -6.57 2.49
N LEU A 340 18.05 -7.01 1.55
CA LEU A 340 18.13 -6.60 0.15
C LEU A 340 17.62 -5.16 -0.08
N GLY A 341 16.97 -4.54 0.91
CA GLY A 341 16.53 -3.15 0.85
C GLY A 341 15.02 -2.96 0.71
N CYS A 342 14.22 -4.03 0.85
CA CYS A 342 12.77 -3.92 0.89
C CYS A 342 12.30 -3.17 2.16
N ASP A 343 11.16 -2.50 2.03
CA ASP A 343 10.52 -1.76 3.12
C ASP A 343 9.70 -2.63 4.07
N GLY A 344 9.46 -3.89 3.73
CA GLY A 344 8.60 -4.81 4.45
C GLY A 344 8.31 -6.04 3.58
N VAL A 345 7.51 -6.95 4.11
CA VAL A 345 7.22 -8.24 3.44
C VAL A 345 5.73 -8.58 3.43
N PHE A 346 5.26 -9.17 2.34
CA PHE A 346 3.98 -9.86 2.26
C PHE A 346 4.19 -11.36 2.41
N VAL A 347 3.41 -12.00 3.27
CA VAL A 347 3.45 -13.44 3.47
C VAL A 347 2.04 -14.00 3.47
N GLY A 348 1.83 -15.07 2.71
CA GLY A 348 0.53 -15.75 2.68
C GLY A 348 0.64 -17.22 2.96
N SER A 349 0.77 -18.02 1.89
CA SER A 349 0.89 -19.48 2.00
C SER A 349 1.97 -19.94 2.99
N GLY A 350 3.05 -19.18 3.17
CA GLY A 350 4.11 -19.52 4.12
C GLY A 350 3.61 -19.72 5.57
N ILE A 351 2.66 -18.89 6.01
CA ILE A 351 2.15 -18.91 7.39
C ILE A 351 1.02 -19.94 7.54
N PHE A 352 -0.09 -19.76 6.82
CA PHE A 352 -1.31 -20.53 7.06
C PHE A 352 -1.33 -21.91 6.39
N LYS A 353 -0.24 -22.32 5.73
CA LYS A 353 0.03 -23.71 5.32
C LYS A 353 1.15 -24.37 6.12
N SER A 354 1.62 -23.74 7.20
CA SER A 354 2.51 -24.36 8.18
C SER A 354 1.71 -25.12 9.25
N ASP A 355 2.40 -25.96 10.03
CA ASP A 355 1.77 -26.73 11.11
C ASP A 355 1.38 -25.83 12.31
N ASN A 356 2.09 -24.73 12.54
CA ASN A 356 1.79 -23.77 13.60
C ASN A 356 1.81 -22.31 13.09
N PRO A 357 0.70 -21.86 12.47
CA PRO A 357 0.62 -20.53 11.87
C PRO A 357 0.89 -19.39 12.84
N ALA A 358 0.41 -19.48 14.09
CA ALA A 358 0.58 -18.41 15.08
C ALA A 358 2.05 -18.24 15.48
N LEU A 359 2.75 -19.35 15.74
CA LEU A 359 4.18 -19.32 16.08
C LEU A 359 5.01 -18.78 14.91
N LEU A 360 4.74 -19.27 13.68
CA LEU A 360 5.45 -18.84 12.49
C LEU A 360 5.18 -17.37 12.13
N ALA A 361 3.94 -16.92 12.23
CA ALA A 361 3.57 -15.52 12.01
C ALA A 361 4.39 -14.59 12.93
N LYS A 362 4.45 -14.91 14.22
CA LYS A 362 5.24 -14.16 15.19
C LYS A 362 6.74 -14.20 14.86
N ALA A 363 7.27 -15.35 14.48
CA ALA A 363 8.67 -15.49 14.10
C ALA A 363 9.02 -14.63 12.87
N ILE A 364 8.16 -14.60 11.85
CA ILE A 364 8.36 -13.77 10.65
C ILE A 364 8.30 -12.27 11.02
N VAL A 365 7.35 -11.83 11.83
CA VAL A 365 7.27 -10.42 12.30
C VAL A 365 8.54 -10.01 13.05
N GLN A 366 9.03 -10.85 13.95
CA GLN A 366 10.28 -10.61 14.67
C GLN A 366 11.49 -10.60 13.73
N ALA A 367 11.53 -11.49 12.73
CA ALA A 367 12.60 -11.54 11.75
C ALA A 367 12.66 -10.30 10.87
N THR A 368 11.50 -9.79 10.42
CA THR A 368 11.41 -8.54 9.65
C THR A 368 11.92 -7.36 10.47
N THR A 369 11.56 -7.30 11.75
CA THR A 369 12.00 -6.23 12.66
C THR A 369 13.49 -6.30 12.97
N HIS A 370 14.00 -7.51 13.26
CA HIS A 370 15.37 -7.74 13.72
C HIS A 370 16.27 -8.38 12.66
N HIS A 371 16.01 -8.07 11.38
CA HIS A 371 16.64 -8.71 10.23
C HIS A 371 18.17 -8.60 10.19
N ASN A 372 18.79 -7.66 10.92
CA ASN A 372 20.24 -7.48 11.02
C ASN A 372 20.87 -8.14 12.26
N ASN A 373 20.13 -8.90 13.06
CA ASN A 373 20.62 -9.58 14.26
C ASN A 373 20.64 -11.11 14.06
N PRO A 374 21.76 -11.70 13.61
CA PRO A 374 21.84 -13.13 13.33
C PRO A 374 21.54 -14.03 14.53
N GLN A 375 21.90 -13.60 15.75
CA GLN A 375 21.62 -14.37 16.97
C GLN A 375 20.12 -14.47 17.22
N MET A 376 19.41 -13.34 17.13
CA MET A 376 17.96 -13.33 17.24
C MET A 376 17.28 -14.10 16.11
N LEU A 377 17.79 -13.99 14.87
CA LEU A 377 17.28 -14.78 13.75
C LEU A 377 17.43 -16.30 13.98
N ALA A 378 18.52 -16.74 14.60
CA ALA A 378 18.71 -18.15 14.96
C ALA A 378 17.73 -18.60 16.05
N GLU A 379 17.52 -17.78 17.09
CA GLU A 379 16.58 -18.05 18.17
C GLU A 379 15.14 -18.17 17.65
N ILE A 380 14.65 -17.19 16.90
CA ILE A 380 13.27 -17.19 16.39
C ILE A 380 13.01 -18.26 15.34
N SER A 381 14.06 -18.77 14.68
CA SER A 381 13.94 -19.85 13.68
C SER A 381 13.92 -21.25 14.31
N THR A 382 14.21 -21.35 15.61
CA THR A 382 14.31 -22.64 16.30
C THR A 382 12.92 -23.19 16.65
N GLY A 383 12.69 -24.47 16.36
CA GLY A 383 11.50 -25.19 16.84
C GLY A 383 10.18 -24.77 16.19
N LEU A 384 10.20 -24.20 14.98
CA LEU A 384 8.99 -23.76 14.28
C LEU A 384 8.13 -24.89 13.69
N GLY A 385 8.69 -26.10 13.60
CA GLY A 385 8.03 -27.25 12.99
C GLY A 385 8.09 -27.25 11.45
N PRO A 386 7.36 -28.18 10.80
CA PRO A 386 7.26 -28.25 9.35
C PRO A 386 6.66 -26.99 8.73
N MET A 387 7.34 -26.51 7.69
CA MET A 387 6.94 -25.35 6.89
C MET A 387 6.09 -25.79 5.69
N MET A 388 5.51 -24.84 4.96
CA MET A 388 4.80 -25.17 3.71
C MET A 388 5.69 -25.98 2.76
N ARG A 389 5.14 -27.00 2.10
CA ARG A 389 5.86 -27.68 1.02
C ARG A 389 6.01 -26.72 -0.16
N GLY A 390 7.24 -26.50 -0.59
CA GLY A 390 7.54 -25.63 -1.72
C GLY A 390 7.64 -26.37 -3.06
N GLU A 391 7.53 -25.62 -4.15
CA GLU A 391 7.81 -26.09 -5.52
C GLU A 391 9.24 -25.69 -5.90
N GLY A 392 10.13 -26.69 -6.06
CA GLY A 392 11.55 -26.47 -6.32
C GLY A 392 11.87 -26.12 -7.77
N ASP A 393 11.18 -26.73 -8.74
CA ASP A 393 11.42 -26.51 -10.17
C ASP A 393 10.37 -25.56 -10.78
N LEU A 394 10.65 -24.26 -10.63
CA LEU A 394 9.84 -23.18 -11.23
C LEU A 394 10.06 -23.02 -12.75
N GLN A 395 10.99 -23.77 -13.35
CA GLN A 395 11.27 -23.72 -14.79
C GLN A 395 10.55 -24.83 -15.55
N SER A 396 9.99 -25.83 -14.86
CA SER A 396 9.15 -26.84 -15.47
C SER A 396 7.92 -26.21 -16.15
N ASN A 397 7.60 -26.67 -17.36
CA ASN A 397 6.40 -26.23 -18.11
C ASN A 397 5.08 -26.53 -17.36
N SER A 398 5.11 -27.33 -16.31
CA SER A 398 3.98 -27.62 -15.43
C SER A 398 3.63 -26.49 -14.47
N VAL A 399 4.55 -25.56 -14.18
CA VAL A 399 4.29 -24.46 -13.23
C VAL A 399 3.81 -23.23 -14.00
N VAL A 400 2.52 -22.91 -13.86
CA VAL A 400 1.96 -21.66 -14.39
C VAL A 400 2.57 -20.49 -13.61
N LYS A 401 3.40 -19.69 -14.30
CA LYS A 401 4.00 -18.48 -13.72
C LYS A 401 2.94 -17.39 -13.60
N MET A 402 2.52 -17.08 -12.37
CA MET A 402 1.60 -15.96 -12.10
C MET A 402 2.32 -14.62 -12.28
N SER A 403 3.62 -14.60 -12.02
CA SER A 403 4.50 -13.43 -12.14
C SER A 403 4.63 -12.85 -13.55
N SER A 404 4.31 -13.65 -14.58
CA SER A 404 4.33 -13.21 -15.98
C SER A 404 3.09 -12.40 -16.38
N ARG A 405 2.03 -12.40 -15.56
CA ARG A 405 0.78 -11.65 -15.81
C ARG A 405 0.93 -10.18 -15.42
N GLY A 406 0.20 -9.29 -16.10
CA GLY A 406 0.29 -7.83 -15.93
C GLY A 406 1.62 -7.30 -16.44
N TYR A 407 1.62 -6.62 -17.59
CA TYR A 407 2.82 -6.29 -18.35
C TYR A 407 3.57 -5.03 -17.88
#